data_AF-A0A061QJ86-F1
#
_entry.id   AF-A0A061QJ86-F1
#
_cell.length_a   1.000
_cell.length_b   1.000
_cell.length_c   1.000
_cell.angle_alpha   90.00
_cell.angle_beta   90.00
_cell.angle_gamma   90.00
#
_symmetry.space_group_name_H-M   'P 1'
#
loop_
_entity.id
_entity.type
_entity.pdbx_description
1 polymer ?
#
loop_
_entity_poly.entity_id
_entity_poly.type
_entity_poly.pdbx_seq_one_letter_code
_entity_poly.pdbx_strand_id
1 'polypeptide(L)'
;MEGTEEQEKPVPRKSKPLVREAESLGWLAQSAVQPKKRREIDGVSVNSIVDLKAQLYRTQEQARLRADGMIGPEDLQARRKAGLDVTLLSRKNAGVEERSRRDEAELQRSSDRVAECYAALERKAKLYEQLVRGEAPDNEDTYNVDFLQKHTLEQEAELLRPQPSSFLGGAEEEPEAADLERAEGTGDGAMELPGGPAPEPDAPEDEDSARRRQRKQVISELARETDEARGRAEELKRQRAQQQEERRMRLKMEFLKRQAAKLRAADGQKPPPQP
;
A
#
# COMPACT_ATOMS: atom_id res chain seq x y z
N MET A 1 -78.06 50.68 -63.99
CA MET A 1 -77.52 51.89 -63.35
C MET A 1 -76.95 51.43 -62.02
N GLU A 2 -75.72 51.65 -61.63
CA GLU A 2 -74.50 52.14 -62.25
C GLU A 2 -73.43 51.66 -61.25
N GLY A 3 -72.28 51.23 -61.75
CA GLY A 3 -71.16 50.87 -60.87
C GLY A 3 -70.66 52.11 -60.13
N THR A 4 -70.24 51.92 -58.89
CA THR A 4 -69.21 52.76 -58.27
C THR A 4 -68.26 51.87 -57.49
N GLU A 5 -66.99 51.96 -57.87
CA GLU A 5 -65.83 51.46 -57.15
C GLU A 5 -65.69 52.19 -55.81
N GLU A 6 -65.43 51.45 -54.73
CA GLU A 6 -64.67 51.98 -53.60
C GLU A 6 -63.68 50.92 -53.09
N GLN A 7 -62.46 51.03 -53.61
CA GLN A 7 -61.17 51.07 -52.93
C GLN A 7 -60.84 50.01 -51.86
N GLU A 8 -59.78 49.25 -52.18
CA GLU A 8 -58.99 48.40 -51.28
C GLU A 8 -58.55 49.11 -50.00
N LYS A 9 -58.60 48.37 -48.88
CA LYS A 9 -57.58 48.45 -47.82
C LYS A 9 -57.14 47.03 -47.46
N PRO A 10 -55.84 46.68 -47.57
CA PRO A 10 -55.36 45.37 -47.18
C PRO A 10 -55.36 45.23 -45.65
N VAL A 11 -56.06 44.20 -45.15
CA VAL A 11 -56.04 43.81 -43.74
C VAL A 11 -54.64 43.31 -43.37
N PRO A 12 -53.99 43.82 -42.31
CA PRO A 12 -52.68 43.34 -41.92
C PRO A 12 -52.80 41.90 -41.36
N ARG A 13 -52.17 40.95 -42.05
CA ARG A 13 -52.01 39.59 -41.54
C ARG A 13 -51.11 39.68 -40.30
N LYS A 14 -51.68 39.42 -39.12
CA LYS A 14 -50.93 39.26 -37.87
C LYS A 14 -49.90 38.16 -38.09
N SER A 15 -48.62 38.52 -38.20
CA SER A 15 -47.53 37.57 -38.25
C SER A 15 -47.54 36.75 -36.96
N LYS A 16 -47.57 35.43 -37.09
CA LYS A 16 -47.31 34.54 -35.96
C LYS A 16 -45.92 34.92 -35.39
N PRO A 17 -45.74 35.03 -34.07
CA PRO A 17 -44.40 35.26 -33.54
C PRO A 17 -43.52 34.12 -34.01
N LEU A 18 -42.44 34.47 -34.73
CA LEU A 18 -41.36 33.55 -35.05
C LEU A 18 -40.82 33.04 -33.72
N VAL A 19 -41.24 31.84 -33.32
CA VAL A 19 -40.59 31.09 -32.26
C VAL A 19 -39.20 30.82 -32.82
N ARG A 20 -38.24 31.68 -32.44
CA ARG A 20 -36.84 31.38 -32.65
C ARG A 20 -36.55 30.19 -31.76
N GLU A 21 -36.54 29.01 -32.36
CA GLU A 21 -35.87 27.84 -31.80
C GLU A 21 -34.39 28.21 -31.71
N ALA A 22 -34.03 28.92 -30.64
CA ALA A 22 -32.65 29.20 -30.32
C ALA A 22 -32.02 27.85 -30.00
N GLU A 23 -31.25 27.35 -30.95
CA GLU A 23 -30.36 26.20 -30.79
C GLU A 23 -29.69 26.30 -29.42
N SER A 24 -29.79 25.23 -28.63
CA SER A 24 -29.39 25.31 -27.24
C SER A 24 -27.89 25.53 -27.13
N LEU A 25 -27.46 26.76 -26.81
CA LEU A 25 -26.05 27.18 -26.65
C LEU A 25 -25.40 26.58 -25.38
N GLY A 26 -25.60 25.30 -25.13
CA GLY A 26 -25.04 24.55 -24.01
C GLY A 26 -25.53 24.99 -22.63
N TRP A 27 -25.21 24.17 -21.63
CA TRP A 27 -25.57 24.41 -20.23
C TRP A 27 -25.01 25.74 -19.69
N LEU A 28 -23.81 26.12 -20.13
CA LEU A 28 -23.11 27.31 -19.63
C LEU A 28 -23.73 28.63 -20.11
N ALA A 29 -24.25 28.71 -21.35
CA ALA A 29 -24.85 29.95 -21.84
C ALA A 29 -26.33 30.10 -21.47
N GLN A 30 -27.06 28.98 -21.29
CA GLN A 30 -28.48 29.01 -20.94
C GLN A 30 -28.75 29.18 -19.44
N SER A 31 -27.82 28.79 -18.56
CA SER A 31 -27.99 28.86 -17.10
C SER A 31 -27.73 30.24 -16.50
N ALA A 32 -27.05 31.14 -17.22
CA ALA A 32 -26.72 32.48 -16.73
C ALA A 32 -27.95 33.37 -16.48
N VAL A 33 -29.07 33.12 -17.16
CA VAL A 33 -30.33 33.83 -16.95
C VAL A 33 -31.28 32.92 -16.17
N GLN A 34 -31.50 33.26 -14.90
CA GLN A 34 -32.38 32.48 -14.03
C GLN A 34 -33.79 32.37 -14.65
N PRO A 35 -34.31 31.15 -14.87
CA PRO A 35 -35.63 30.99 -15.44
C PRO A 35 -36.68 31.52 -14.47
N LYS A 36 -37.52 32.45 -14.92
CA LYS A 36 -38.61 33.04 -14.11
C LYS A 36 -39.69 32.03 -13.73
N LYS A 37 -39.82 30.93 -14.48
CA LYS A 37 -40.76 29.83 -14.23
C LYS A 37 -39.97 28.55 -13.95
N ARG A 38 -40.49 27.71 -13.04
CA ARG A 38 -39.88 26.41 -12.72
C ARG A 38 -39.83 25.55 -13.99
N ARG A 39 -38.63 25.15 -14.38
CA ARG A 39 -38.40 24.10 -15.38
C ARG A 39 -38.18 22.79 -14.67
N GLU A 40 -38.82 21.73 -15.16
CA GLU A 40 -38.54 20.39 -14.70
C GLU A 40 -37.16 19.99 -15.19
N ILE A 41 -36.38 19.39 -14.30
CA ILE A 41 -35.01 18.96 -14.59
C ILE A 41 -35.12 17.47 -14.88
N ASP A 42 -34.68 17.06 -16.06
CA ASP A 42 -34.69 15.66 -16.44
C ASP A 42 -33.87 14.82 -15.45
N GLY A 43 -34.40 13.66 -15.06
CA GLY A 43 -33.80 12.79 -14.05
C GLY A 43 -33.96 13.22 -12.58
N VAL A 44 -34.60 14.36 -12.27
CA VAL A 44 -34.83 14.79 -10.88
C VAL A 44 -36.31 14.69 -10.50
N SER A 45 -36.62 13.87 -9.50
CA SER A 45 -38.00 13.73 -9.01
C SER A 45 -38.46 14.94 -8.20
N VAL A 46 -39.78 15.19 -8.18
CA VAL A 46 -40.38 16.26 -7.38
C VAL A 46 -40.08 16.08 -5.88
N ASN A 47 -40.08 14.85 -5.39
CA ASN A 47 -39.75 14.53 -4.00
C ASN A 47 -38.30 14.89 -3.66
N SER A 48 -37.35 14.55 -4.55
CA SER A 48 -35.94 14.92 -4.37
C SER A 48 -35.75 16.45 -4.28
N ILE A 49 -36.53 17.22 -5.05
CA ILE A 49 -36.51 18.69 -4.97
C ILE A 49 -37.07 19.20 -3.65
N VAL A 50 -38.13 18.57 -3.12
CA VAL A 50 -38.70 18.92 -1.81
C VAL A 50 -37.73 18.58 -0.69
N ASP A 51 -37.07 17.41 -0.76
CA ASP A 51 -36.06 16.98 0.22
C ASP A 51 -34.86 17.93 0.23
N LEU A 52 -34.38 18.33 -0.95
CA LEU A 52 -33.29 19.29 -1.09
C LEU A 52 -33.68 20.66 -0.49
N LYS A 53 -34.91 21.12 -0.76
CA LYS A 53 -35.43 22.36 -0.14
C LYS A 53 -35.49 22.22 1.37
N ALA A 54 -35.94 21.09 1.90
CA ALA A 54 -35.98 20.84 3.33
C ALA A 54 -34.58 20.86 3.94
N GLN A 55 -33.58 20.26 3.28
CA GLN A 55 -32.18 20.32 3.70
C GLN A 55 -31.65 21.77 3.67
N LEU A 56 -31.94 22.53 2.62
CA LEU A 56 -31.52 23.93 2.48
C LEU A 56 -32.16 24.82 3.56
N TYR A 57 -33.44 24.64 3.87
CA TYR A 57 -34.07 25.35 4.98
C TYR A 57 -33.45 24.96 6.32
N ARG A 58 -33.17 23.67 6.55
CA ARG A 58 -32.48 23.22 7.77
C ARG A 58 -31.10 23.86 7.90
N THR A 59 -30.31 23.94 6.82
CA THR A 59 -28.97 24.54 6.87
C THR A 59 -29.03 26.05 7.06
N GLN A 60 -29.98 26.74 6.43
CA GLN A 60 -30.21 28.18 6.62
C GLN A 60 -30.63 28.49 8.05
N GLU A 61 -31.63 27.79 8.59
CA GLU A 61 -32.07 27.97 9.97
C GLU A 61 -30.94 27.68 10.97
N GLN A 62 -30.14 26.62 10.74
CA GLN A 62 -28.95 26.35 11.56
C GLN A 62 -27.91 27.47 11.45
N ALA A 63 -27.70 28.05 10.27
CA ALA A 63 -26.78 29.17 10.09
C ALA A 63 -27.27 30.45 10.79
N ARG A 64 -28.57 30.73 10.76
CA ARG A 64 -29.18 31.86 11.49
C ARG A 64 -29.04 31.66 13.00
N LEU A 65 -29.39 30.49 13.51
CA LEU A 65 -29.26 30.17 14.93
C LEU A 65 -27.80 30.19 15.42
N ARG A 66 -26.82 29.87 14.56
CA ARG A 66 -25.39 30.07 14.84
C ARG A 66 -25.01 31.56 14.87
N ALA A 67 -25.49 32.34 13.90
CA ALA A 67 -25.21 33.78 13.84
C ALA A 67 -25.80 34.53 15.05
N ASP A 68 -26.97 34.10 15.52
CA ASP A 68 -27.65 34.62 16.71
C ASP A 68 -27.04 34.07 18.03
N GLY A 69 -25.99 33.23 17.95
CA GLY A 69 -25.29 32.68 19.12
C GLY A 69 -26.08 31.64 19.93
N MET A 70 -27.23 31.19 19.42
CA MET A 70 -28.14 30.28 20.12
C MET A 70 -27.75 28.80 20.02
N ILE A 71 -26.81 28.45 19.14
CA ILE A 71 -26.37 27.06 18.90
C ILE A 71 -24.85 27.00 18.77
N GLY A 72 -24.21 26.21 19.64
CA GLY A 72 -22.78 25.92 19.60
C GLY A 72 -22.40 24.78 18.64
N PRO A 73 -21.10 24.58 18.34
CA PRO A 73 -20.61 23.48 17.50
C PRO A 73 -20.92 22.09 18.08
N GLU A 74 -21.02 21.97 19.42
CA GLU A 74 -21.35 20.74 20.14
C GLU A 74 -22.83 20.35 19.96
N ASP A 75 -23.75 21.31 20.07
CA ASP A 75 -25.19 21.09 19.87
C ASP A 75 -25.52 20.57 18.47
N LEU A 76 -24.72 20.95 17.47
CA LEU A 76 -24.86 20.48 16.09
C LEU A 76 -24.37 19.04 15.90
N GLN A 77 -23.41 18.60 16.71
CA GLN A 77 -23.01 17.19 16.74
C GLN A 77 -24.09 16.37 17.44
N ALA A 78 -24.62 16.86 18.57
CA ALA A 78 -25.71 16.22 19.30
C ALA A 78 -26.97 16.08 18.43
N ARG A 79 -27.38 17.15 17.73
CA ARG A 79 -28.55 17.13 16.82
C ARG A 79 -28.34 16.27 15.57
N ARG A 80 -27.10 16.09 15.10
CA ARG A 80 -26.77 15.15 14.01
C ARG A 80 -26.80 13.68 14.46
N LYS A 81 -26.44 13.43 15.72
CA LYS A 81 -26.47 12.09 16.33
C LYS A 81 -27.85 11.73 16.90
N ALA A 82 -28.71 12.71 17.14
CA ALA A 82 -30.08 12.51 17.61
C ALA A 82 -30.89 11.72 16.56
N GLY A 83 -31.15 10.45 16.86
CA GLY A 83 -31.85 9.51 15.97
C GLY A 83 -30.96 8.48 15.27
N LEU A 84 -29.64 8.50 15.49
CA LEU A 84 -28.75 7.45 15.01
C LEU A 84 -28.71 6.30 16.02
N ASP A 85 -29.29 5.15 15.65
CA ASP A 85 -29.25 3.96 16.49
C ASP A 85 -27.82 3.40 16.55
N VAL A 86 -27.10 3.77 17.61
CA VAL A 86 -25.69 3.40 17.85
C VAL A 86 -25.51 1.88 17.97
N THR A 87 -26.59 1.13 18.19
CA THR A 87 -26.58 -0.33 18.23
C THR A 87 -26.32 -0.94 16.85
N LEU A 88 -26.76 -0.28 15.76
CA LEU A 88 -26.46 -0.70 14.39
C LEU A 88 -25.00 -0.47 14.01
N LEU A 89 -24.36 0.55 14.59
CA LEU A 89 -22.93 0.81 14.43
C LEU A 89 -22.05 -0.13 15.27
N SER A 90 -22.62 -0.69 16.33
CA SER A 90 -21.94 -1.64 17.24
C SER A 90 -22.06 -3.09 16.78
N ARG A 91 -22.93 -3.40 15.81
CA ARG A 91 -22.98 -4.72 15.17
C ARG A 91 -21.71 -4.91 14.34
N LYS A 92 -20.72 -5.53 14.95
CA LYS A 92 -19.52 -5.99 14.25
C LYS A 92 -19.90 -7.02 13.19
N ASN A 93 -19.21 -6.96 12.05
CA ASN A 93 -19.42 -7.91 10.96
C ASN A 93 -18.97 -9.31 11.39
N ALA A 94 -19.85 -10.31 11.31
CA ALA A 94 -19.55 -11.68 11.74
C ALA A 94 -18.27 -12.24 11.08
N GLY A 95 -18.01 -11.92 9.82
CA GLY A 95 -16.81 -12.36 9.11
C GLY A 95 -15.51 -11.69 9.62
N VAL A 96 -15.60 -10.51 10.24
CA VAL A 96 -14.45 -9.86 10.89
C VAL A 96 -14.12 -10.57 12.21
N GLU A 97 -15.14 -10.92 12.99
CA GLU A 97 -14.98 -11.68 14.23
C GLU A 97 -14.45 -13.11 13.95
N GLU A 98 -14.94 -13.77 12.91
CA GLU A 98 -14.42 -15.08 12.49
C GLU A 98 -12.95 -15.02 12.05
N ARG A 99 -12.54 -13.97 11.34
CA ARG A 99 -11.12 -13.75 10.98
C ARG A 99 -10.27 -13.47 12.22
N SER A 100 -10.70 -12.55 13.09
CA SER A 100 -9.98 -12.26 14.34
C SER A 100 -9.74 -13.51 15.18
N ARG A 101 -10.78 -14.35 15.36
CA ARG A 101 -10.66 -15.61 16.09
C ARG A 101 -9.69 -16.59 15.42
N ARG A 102 -9.68 -16.62 14.08
CA ARG A 102 -8.78 -17.50 13.31
C ARG A 102 -7.32 -17.05 13.45
N ASP A 103 -7.09 -15.75 13.35
CA ASP A 103 -5.77 -15.13 13.50
C ASP A 103 -5.22 -15.33 14.92
N GLU A 104 -6.06 -15.14 15.95
CA GLU A 104 -5.71 -15.41 17.36
C GLU A 104 -5.32 -16.87 17.59
N ALA A 105 -6.08 -17.81 17.01
CA ALA A 105 -5.76 -19.24 17.10
C ALA A 105 -4.48 -19.61 16.34
N GLU A 106 -4.17 -18.94 15.23
CA GLU A 106 -2.93 -19.15 14.49
C GLU A 106 -1.70 -18.63 15.24
N LEU A 107 -1.82 -17.47 15.88
CA LEU A 107 -0.81 -16.92 16.79
C LEU A 107 -0.50 -17.89 17.94
N GLN A 108 -1.52 -18.48 18.57
CA GLN A 108 -1.34 -19.49 19.63
C GLN A 108 -0.62 -20.75 19.11
N ARG A 109 -0.99 -21.25 17.94
CA ARG A 109 -0.29 -22.38 17.31
C ARG A 109 1.17 -22.07 16.98
N SER A 110 1.47 -20.82 16.63
CA SER A 110 2.84 -20.41 16.32
C SER A 110 3.72 -20.43 17.58
N SER A 111 3.21 -20.02 18.75
CA SER A 111 3.96 -20.12 20.00
C SER A 111 4.19 -21.57 20.42
N ASP A 112 3.18 -22.43 20.27
CA ASP A 112 3.30 -23.85 20.57
C ASP A 112 4.31 -24.52 19.65
N ARG A 113 4.28 -24.20 18.35
CA ARG A 113 5.27 -24.68 17.37
C ARG A 113 6.69 -24.25 17.70
N VAL A 114 6.88 -23.03 18.20
CA VAL A 114 8.19 -22.54 18.64
C VAL A 114 8.67 -23.33 19.85
N ALA A 115 7.79 -23.60 20.83
CA ALA A 115 8.12 -24.44 21.98
C ALA A 115 8.47 -25.88 21.58
N GLU A 116 7.73 -26.48 20.64
CA GLU A 116 8.04 -27.79 20.07
C GLU A 116 9.40 -27.81 19.36
N CYS A 117 9.72 -26.75 18.61
CA CYS A 117 10.99 -26.59 17.94
C CYS A 117 12.15 -26.50 18.94
N TYR A 118 12.00 -25.74 20.04
CA TYR A 118 13.00 -25.70 21.12
C TYR A 118 13.18 -27.08 21.78
N ALA A 119 12.09 -27.76 22.13
CA ALA A 119 12.15 -29.10 22.72
C ALA A 119 12.82 -30.13 21.79
N ALA A 120 12.56 -30.05 20.48
CA ALA A 120 13.22 -30.89 19.49
C ALA A 120 14.72 -30.58 19.39
N LEU A 121 15.10 -29.30 19.46
CA LEU A 121 16.50 -28.87 19.43
C LEU A 121 17.27 -29.36 20.66
N GLU A 122 16.66 -29.29 21.84
CA GLU A 122 17.25 -29.83 23.07
C GLU A 122 17.46 -31.34 23.02
N ARG A 123 16.49 -32.10 22.48
CA ARG A 123 16.64 -33.55 22.28
C ARG A 123 17.80 -33.87 21.33
N LYS A 124 17.91 -33.12 20.23
CA LYS A 124 19.03 -33.27 19.28
C LYS A 124 20.37 -32.93 19.94
N ALA A 125 20.44 -31.84 20.71
CA ALA A 125 21.66 -31.44 21.41
C ALA A 125 22.13 -32.52 22.40
N LYS A 126 21.20 -33.08 23.19
CA LYS A 126 21.49 -34.20 24.11
C LYS A 126 22.00 -35.43 23.38
N LEU A 127 21.40 -35.76 22.23
CA LEU A 127 21.85 -36.87 21.40
C LEU A 127 23.27 -36.63 20.90
N TYR A 128 23.58 -35.43 20.37
CA TYR A 128 24.95 -35.11 19.96
C TYR A 128 25.96 -35.18 21.11
N GLU A 129 25.61 -34.69 22.31
CA GLU A 129 26.47 -34.80 23.48
C GLU A 129 26.75 -36.27 23.86
N GLN A 130 25.73 -37.13 23.80
CA GLN A 130 25.87 -38.57 24.03
C GLN A 130 26.73 -39.28 22.99
N LEU A 131 26.61 -38.90 21.70
CA LEU A 131 27.45 -39.42 20.63
C LEU A 131 28.91 -38.98 20.80
N VAL A 132 29.16 -37.70 21.11
CA VAL A 132 30.52 -37.19 21.38
C VAL A 132 31.16 -37.88 22.58
N ARG A 133 30.36 -38.20 23.59
CA ARG A 133 30.81 -38.93 24.80
C ARG A 133 31.03 -40.42 24.55
N GLY A 134 30.53 -40.97 23.43
CA GLY A 134 30.61 -42.40 23.11
C GLY A 134 29.69 -43.28 23.96
N GLU A 135 28.68 -42.71 24.62
CA GLU A 135 27.69 -43.45 25.42
C GLU A 135 26.53 -43.98 24.58
N ALA A 136 26.26 -43.35 23.43
CA ALA A 136 25.25 -43.84 22.49
C ALA A 136 25.87 -44.87 21.53
N PRO A 137 25.23 -46.04 21.32
CA PRO A 137 25.64 -46.95 20.25
C PRO A 137 25.43 -46.23 18.91
N ASP A 138 26.52 -46.04 18.17
CA ASP A 138 26.46 -45.56 16.80
C ASP A 138 25.88 -46.69 15.95
N ASN A 139 24.54 -46.72 15.83
CA ASN A 139 23.85 -47.74 15.05
C ASN A 139 23.98 -47.40 13.56
N GLU A 140 25.22 -47.43 13.04
CA GLU A 140 25.59 -47.14 11.65
C GLU A 140 24.72 -47.95 10.66
N ASP A 141 24.35 -49.18 11.01
CA ASP A 141 23.49 -50.09 10.23
C ASP A 141 22.07 -49.54 9.99
N THR A 142 21.58 -48.65 10.85
CA THR A 142 20.23 -48.05 10.72
C THR A 142 20.19 -46.95 9.65
N TYR A 143 21.34 -46.32 9.37
CA TYR A 143 21.45 -45.21 8.43
C TYR A 143 21.96 -45.65 7.05
N ASN A 144 22.48 -46.88 6.96
CA ASN A 144 22.91 -47.48 5.71
C ASN A 144 21.70 -47.96 4.91
N VAL A 145 21.61 -47.55 3.64
CA VAL A 145 20.59 -48.04 2.73
C VAL A 145 20.89 -49.50 2.39
N ASP A 146 20.03 -50.42 2.82
CA ASP A 146 20.07 -51.79 2.32
C ASP A 146 19.51 -51.81 0.89
N PHE A 147 20.41 -51.76 -0.09
CA PHE A 147 20.07 -51.75 -1.51
C PHE A 147 19.26 -52.99 -1.92
N LEU A 148 19.41 -54.13 -1.23
CA LEU A 148 18.65 -55.34 -1.53
C LEU A 148 17.19 -55.20 -1.07
N GLN A 149 16.95 -54.67 0.12
CA GLN A 149 15.60 -54.40 0.63
C GLN A 149 14.92 -53.20 -0.03
N LYS A 150 15.69 -52.19 -0.44
CA LYS A 150 15.16 -51.00 -1.15
C LYS A 150 14.42 -51.40 -2.43
N HIS A 151 15.02 -52.29 -3.22
CA HIS A 151 14.44 -52.74 -4.48
C HIS A 151 13.13 -53.51 -4.30
N THR A 152 13.00 -54.30 -3.23
CA THR A 152 11.77 -55.07 -2.96
C THR A 152 10.63 -54.20 -2.45
N LEU A 153 10.93 -53.21 -1.60
CA LEU A 153 9.92 -52.31 -1.03
C LEU A 153 9.36 -51.31 -2.05
N GLU A 154 10.20 -50.80 -2.97
CA GLU A 154 9.73 -49.94 -4.06
C GLU A 154 8.75 -50.68 -4.99
N GLN A 155 8.99 -51.98 -5.23
CA GLN A 155 8.12 -52.81 -6.08
C GLN A 155 6.77 -53.12 -5.42
N GLU A 156 6.72 -53.35 -4.10
CA GLU A 156 5.48 -53.55 -3.35
C GLU A 156 4.68 -52.24 -3.18
N ALA A 157 5.36 -51.10 -2.97
CA ALA A 157 4.73 -49.79 -2.86
C ALA A 157 4.09 -49.34 -4.18
N GLU A 158 4.66 -49.73 -5.32
CA GLU A 158 4.11 -49.44 -6.64
C GLU A 158 2.85 -50.24 -6.95
N LEU A 159 2.73 -51.47 -6.43
CA LEU A 159 1.53 -52.32 -6.56
C LEU A 159 0.36 -51.88 -5.68
N LEU A 160 0.65 -51.21 -4.56
CA LEU A 160 -0.37 -50.68 -3.63
C LEU A 160 -0.81 -49.25 -3.99
N ARG A 161 -0.22 -48.62 -5.00
CA ARG A 161 -0.60 -47.28 -5.43
C ARG A 161 -1.94 -47.36 -6.18
N PRO A 162 -3.04 -46.78 -5.66
CA PRO A 162 -4.30 -46.77 -6.38
C PRO A 162 -4.11 -45.99 -7.68
N GLN A 163 -4.38 -46.65 -8.81
CA GLN A 163 -4.34 -46.04 -10.13
C GLN A 163 -5.25 -44.80 -10.13
N PRO A 164 -4.77 -43.62 -10.56
CA PRO A 164 -5.62 -42.45 -10.67
C PRO A 164 -6.68 -42.72 -11.75
N SER A 165 -7.95 -42.79 -11.32
CA SER A 165 -9.07 -42.85 -12.24
C SER A 165 -9.01 -41.62 -13.14
N SER A 166 -8.80 -41.86 -14.42
CA SER A 166 -8.95 -40.92 -15.52
C SER A 166 -10.37 -40.38 -15.57
N PHE A 167 -10.59 -39.19 -15.00
CA PHE A 167 -11.82 -38.42 -15.21
C PHE A 167 -11.51 -36.91 -15.16
N LEU A 168 -11.31 -36.36 -16.38
CA LEU A 168 -11.38 -34.94 -16.78
C LEU A 168 -10.32 -34.01 -16.13
N GLY A 169 -9.31 -33.49 -16.82
CA GLY A 169 -9.34 -32.84 -18.13
C GLY A 169 -9.39 -31.32 -17.97
N GLY A 170 -8.21 -30.67 -17.84
CA GLY A 170 -8.11 -29.21 -17.77
C GLY A 170 -6.67 -28.77 -17.51
N ALA A 171 -6.11 -28.02 -18.46
CA ALA A 171 -4.69 -27.70 -18.62
C ALA A 171 -4.06 -26.92 -17.47
N GLU A 172 -2.82 -27.28 -17.15
CA GLU A 172 -1.89 -26.46 -16.37
C GLU A 172 -1.24 -25.43 -17.31
N GLU A 173 -1.43 -24.15 -17.01
CA GLU A 173 -0.55 -23.06 -17.48
C GLU A 173 0.18 -22.49 -16.27
N GLU A 174 1.48 -22.77 -16.23
CA GLU A 174 2.49 -22.11 -15.40
C GLU A 174 2.54 -20.60 -15.70
N PRO A 175 2.49 -19.70 -14.71
CA PRO A 175 2.93 -18.33 -14.93
C PRO A 175 4.44 -18.21 -14.77
N GLU A 176 5.12 -18.05 -15.90
CA GLU A 176 6.51 -17.59 -16.01
C GLU A 176 6.75 -16.31 -15.19
N ALA A 177 7.96 -16.24 -14.62
CA ALA A 177 8.51 -15.08 -13.96
C ALA A 177 8.64 -13.89 -14.94
N ALA A 178 7.77 -12.91 -14.79
CA ALA A 178 7.89 -11.62 -15.46
C ALA A 178 8.68 -10.63 -14.58
N ASP A 179 9.74 -10.10 -15.18
CA ASP A 179 10.59 -8.99 -14.73
C ASP A 179 9.79 -7.86 -14.07
N LEU A 180 10.07 -7.59 -12.80
CA LEU A 180 9.69 -6.34 -12.14
C LEU A 180 10.75 -5.28 -12.44
N GLU A 181 10.62 -4.70 -13.63
CA GLU A 181 11.24 -3.44 -14.02
C GLU A 181 10.92 -2.34 -12.99
N ARG A 182 11.96 -1.58 -12.71
CA ARG A 182 12.07 -0.49 -11.75
C ARG A 182 11.14 0.66 -12.15
N ALA A 183 9.97 0.74 -11.51
CA ALA A 183 9.16 1.96 -11.55
C ALA A 183 9.74 2.98 -10.54
N GLU A 184 10.59 3.88 -11.05
CA GLU A 184 10.89 5.15 -10.37
C GLU A 184 9.62 6.01 -10.32
N GLY A 185 8.87 5.87 -9.24
CA GLY A 185 7.74 6.73 -8.91
C GLY A 185 8.22 7.96 -8.15
N THR A 186 8.60 9.00 -8.87
CA THR A 186 8.71 10.37 -8.35
C THR A 186 7.35 10.89 -7.89
N GLY A 187 7.29 11.39 -6.65
CA GLY A 187 6.47 12.55 -6.28
C GLY A 187 5.02 12.30 -5.87
N ASP A 188 4.69 12.80 -4.67
CA ASP A 188 3.36 13.12 -4.16
C ASP A 188 2.37 11.98 -3.86
N GLY A 189 2.70 11.26 -2.79
CA GLY A 189 1.76 10.50 -1.96
C GLY A 189 1.60 11.07 -0.56
N ALA A 190 1.71 12.40 -0.37
CA ALA A 190 1.41 13.06 0.90
C ALA A 190 -0.11 13.03 1.15
N MET A 191 -0.61 11.89 1.62
CA MET A 191 -1.95 11.81 2.18
C MET A 191 -1.90 12.53 3.53
N GLU A 192 -2.13 13.85 3.52
CA GLU A 192 -2.37 14.61 4.74
C GLU A 192 -3.67 14.09 5.36
N LEU A 193 -3.52 13.20 6.35
CA LEU A 193 -4.59 12.91 7.30
C LEU A 193 -4.97 14.24 7.95
N PRO A 194 -6.25 14.65 7.96
CA PRO A 194 -6.64 15.87 8.66
C PRO A 194 -6.25 15.70 10.12
N GLY A 195 -5.27 16.49 10.55
CA GLY A 195 -4.82 16.56 11.92
C GLY A 195 -6.02 16.89 12.80
N GLY A 196 -6.49 15.90 13.55
CA GLY A 196 -7.41 16.16 14.65
C GLY A 196 -6.79 17.19 15.59
N PRO A 197 -7.62 18.01 16.26
CA PRO A 197 -7.11 19.05 17.16
C PRO A 197 -6.11 18.45 18.15
N ALA A 198 -5.01 19.15 18.37
CA ALA A 198 -4.03 18.79 19.37
C ALA A 198 -4.77 18.56 20.71
N PRO A 199 -4.54 17.43 21.40
CA PRO A 199 -5.19 17.20 22.68
C PRO A 199 -4.78 18.30 23.65
N GLU A 200 -5.79 18.92 24.27
CA GLU A 200 -5.65 19.87 25.37
C GLU A 200 -4.70 19.29 26.44
N PRO A 201 -3.79 20.10 27.03
CA PRO A 201 -2.71 19.62 27.89
C PRO A 201 -3.16 18.91 29.17
N ASP A 202 -4.44 19.02 29.55
CA ASP A 202 -4.98 18.55 30.83
C ASP A 202 -6.12 17.52 30.71
N ALA A 203 -6.30 16.89 29.53
CA ALA A 203 -7.28 15.80 29.38
C ALA A 203 -6.77 14.52 30.08
N PRO A 204 -7.62 13.79 30.83
CA PRO A 204 -7.23 12.53 31.46
C PRO A 204 -6.72 11.56 30.39
N GLU A 205 -5.52 11.01 30.60
CA GLU A 205 -4.92 10.10 29.62
C GLU A 205 -5.70 8.79 29.58
N ASP A 206 -6.50 8.62 28.53
CA ASP A 206 -7.06 7.31 28.21
C ASP A 206 -5.92 6.30 28.00
N GLU A 207 -6.08 5.06 28.46
CA GLU A 207 -5.06 4.00 28.35
C GLU A 207 -4.56 3.80 26.91
N ASP A 208 -5.43 4.06 25.93
CA ASP A 208 -5.11 4.04 24.49
C ASP A 208 -4.09 5.11 24.07
N SER A 209 -4.12 6.28 24.72
CA SER A 209 -3.17 7.38 24.48
C SER A 209 -1.79 7.04 25.05
N ALA A 210 -1.74 6.41 26.23
CA ALA A 210 -0.49 5.91 26.82
C ALA A 210 0.12 4.81 25.94
N ARG A 211 -0.68 3.84 25.49
CA ARG A 211 -0.24 2.78 24.57
C ARG A 211 0.26 3.34 23.23
N ARG A 212 -0.38 4.38 22.70
CA ARG A 212 0.07 5.08 21.48
C ARG A 212 1.42 5.76 21.68
N ARG A 213 1.67 6.40 22.84
CA ARG A 213 2.97 7.03 23.15
C ARG A 213 4.08 5.99 23.29
N GLN A 214 3.82 4.88 23.99
CA GLN A 214 4.77 3.77 24.09
C GLN A 214 5.13 3.21 22.71
N ARG A 215 4.13 2.97 21.85
CA ARG A 215 4.37 2.53 20.46
C ARG A 215 5.22 3.54 19.68
N LYS A 216 4.97 4.84 19.83
CA LYS A 216 5.77 5.89 19.18
C LYS A 216 7.21 5.90 19.67
N GLN A 217 7.44 5.70 20.96
CA GLN A 217 8.79 5.62 21.53
C GLN A 217 9.56 4.43 20.93
N VAL A 218 8.95 3.24 20.92
CA VAL A 218 9.55 2.04 20.32
C VAL A 218 9.88 2.24 18.84
N ILE A 219 8.98 2.87 18.07
CA ILE A 219 9.23 3.16 16.66
C ILE A 219 10.36 4.17 16.49
N SER A 220 10.44 5.20 17.34
CA SER A 220 11.50 6.20 17.30
C SER A 220 12.86 5.62 17.64
N GLU A 221 12.92 4.70 18.61
CA GLU A 221 14.13 4.00 19.00
C GLU A 221 14.62 3.10 17.86
N LEU A 222 13.72 2.32 17.27
CA LEU A 222 14.04 1.47 16.12
C LEU A 222 14.55 2.30 14.93
N ALA A 223 13.90 3.43 14.62
CA ALA A 223 14.36 4.32 13.56
C ALA A 223 15.80 4.81 13.81
N ARG A 224 16.11 5.21 15.04
CA ARG A 224 17.46 5.62 15.43
C ARG A 224 18.48 4.49 15.26
N GLU A 225 18.14 3.28 15.70
CA GLU A 225 19.00 2.11 15.53
C GLU A 225 19.26 1.79 14.05
N THR A 226 18.24 1.93 13.19
CA THR A 226 18.40 1.71 11.75
C THR A 226 19.30 2.76 11.10
N ASP A 227 19.21 4.02 11.52
CA ASP A 227 20.07 5.08 11.02
C ASP A 227 21.52 4.91 11.49
N GLU A 228 21.73 4.50 12.75
CA GLU A 228 23.06 4.14 13.25
C GLU A 228 23.65 2.94 12.48
N ALA A 229 22.86 1.91 12.19
CA ALA A 229 23.29 0.76 11.41
C ALA A 229 23.67 1.14 9.97
N ARG A 230 22.88 2.01 9.33
CA ARG A 230 23.20 2.58 8.01
C ARG A 230 24.50 3.37 8.05
N GLY A 231 24.69 4.23 9.06
CA GLY A 231 25.93 4.99 9.25
C GLY A 231 27.16 4.09 9.36
N ARG A 232 27.10 3.04 10.21
CA ARG A 232 28.19 2.06 10.35
C ARG A 232 28.48 1.33 9.03
N ALA A 233 27.46 0.99 8.25
CA ALA A 233 27.62 0.35 6.95
C ALA A 233 28.30 1.29 5.93
N GLU A 234 27.94 2.57 5.93
CA GLU A 234 28.59 3.59 5.09
C GLU A 234 30.05 3.80 5.46
N GLU A 235 30.37 3.85 6.76
CA GLU A 235 31.75 3.96 7.25
C GLU A 235 32.60 2.78 6.79
N LEU A 236 32.10 1.55 6.91
CA LEU A 236 32.79 0.36 6.41
C LEU A 236 33.01 0.42 4.89
N LYS A 237 32.01 0.93 4.15
CA LYS A 237 32.14 1.12 2.70
C LYS A 237 33.20 2.17 2.36
N ARG A 238 33.27 3.28 3.10
CA ARG A 238 34.31 4.31 2.94
C ARG A 238 35.70 3.75 3.25
N GLN A 239 35.85 2.97 4.32
CA GLN A 239 37.13 2.33 4.66
C GLN A 239 37.58 1.35 3.56
N ARG A 240 36.67 0.52 3.05
CA ARG A 240 36.97 -0.39 1.93
C ARG A 240 37.39 0.37 0.67
N ALA A 241 36.72 1.48 0.36
CA ALA A 241 37.08 2.33 -0.77
C ALA A 241 38.48 2.94 -0.60
N GLN A 242 38.79 3.49 0.59
CA GLN A 242 40.11 4.03 0.92
C GLN A 242 41.21 2.98 0.80
N GLN A 243 41.01 1.77 1.33
CA GLN A 243 41.98 0.67 1.19
C GLN A 243 42.22 0.29 -0.28
N GLN A 244 41.16 0.29 -1.10
CA GLN A 244 41.29 0.03 -2.53
C GLN A 244 42.06 1.16 -3.24
N GLU A 245 41.81 2.42 -2.88
CA GLU A 245 42.53 3.57 -3.41
C GLU A 245 44.01 3.56 -3.01
N GLU A 246 44.33 3.31 -1.75
CA GLU A 246 45.70 3.15 -1.27
C GLU A 246 46.42 2.03 -2.01
N ARG A 247 45.74 0.88 -2.21
CA ARG A 247 46.29 -0.23 -2.99
C ARG A 247 46.56 0.17 -4.44
N ARG A 248 45.64 0.92 -5.07
CA ARG A 248 45.82 1.47 -6.42
C ARG A 248 47.00 2.45 -6.48
N MET A 249 47.13 3.33 -5.50
CA MET A 249 48.24 4.29 -5.42
C MET A 249 49.58 3.57 -5.25
N ARG A 250 49.66 2.57 -4.37
CA ARG A 250 50.86 1.73 -4.18
C ARG A 250 51.26 1.02 -5.47
N LEU A 251 50.29 0.40 -6.16
CA LEU A 251 50.55 -0.25 -7.45
C LEU A 251 51.04 0.75 -8.50
N LYS A 252 50.45 1.95 -8.57
CA LYS A 252 50.89 3.01 -9.48
C LYS A 252 52.31 3.48 -9.17
N MET A 253 52.65 3.65 -7.90
CA MET A 253 53.99 4.03 -7.45
C MET A 253 55.03 2.97 -7.84
N GLU A 254 54.75 1.70 -7.56
CA GLU A 254 55.64 0.58 -7.92
C GLU A 254 55.81 0.46 -9.45
N PHE A 255 54.73 0.67 -10.22
CA PHE A 255 54.81 0.70 -11.68
C PHE A 255 55.72 1.82 -12.19
N LEU A 256 55.60 3.03 -11.65
CA LEU A 256 56.46 4.18 -12.01
C LEU A 256 57.92 3.93 -11.64
N LYS A 257 58.20 3.38 -10.44
CA LYS A 257 59.56 2.98 -10.04
C LYS A 257 60.15 1.96 -11.02
N ARG A 258 59.36 0.96 -11.42
CA ARG A 258 59.79 -0.06 -12.39
C ARG A 258 60.08 0.54 -13.77
N GLN A 259 59.28 1.50 -14.23
CA GLN A 259 59.56 2.23 -15.48
C GLN A 259 60.85 3.05 -15.38
N ALA A 260 61.05 3.78 -14.28
CA ALA A 260 62.27 4.57 -14.06
C ALA A 260 63.53 3.68 -14.01
N ALA A 261 63.46 2.52 -13.35
CA ALA A 261 64.56 1.57 -13.32
C ALA A 261 64.89 1.01 -14.72
N LYS A 262 63.87 0.72 -15.54
CA LYS A 262 64.07 0.29 -16.94
C LYS A 262 64.76 1.36 -17.78
N LEU A 263 64.34 2.62 -17.66
CA LEU A 263 64.99 3.73 -18.38
C LEU A 263 66.45 3.91 -17.94
N ARG A 264 66.72 3.86 -16.63
CA ARG A 264 68.10 3.92 -16.10
C ARG A 264 68.98 2.77 -16.58
N ALA A 265 68.42 1.55 -16.70
CA ALA A 265 69.15 0.41 -17.23
C ALA A 265 69.45 0.55 -18.74
N ALA A 266 68.53 1.15 -19.51
CA ALA A 266 68.75 1.43 -20.93
C ALA A 266 69.83 2.50 -21.16
N ASP A 267 69.86 3.56 -20.34
CA ASP A 267 70.89 4.60 -20.41
C ASP A 267 72.28 4.08 -20.03
N GLY A 268 72.37 3.16 -19.06
CA GLY A 268 73.63 2.50 -18.66
C GLY A 268 74.20 1.52 -19.68
N GLN A 269 73.45 1.15 -20.72
CA GLN A 269 73.86 0.23 -21.77
C GLN A 269 74.34 0.93 -23.05
N LYS A 270 74.29 2.26 -23.12
CA LYS A 270 74.80 3.04 -24.25
C LYS A 270 76.34 3.11 -24.15
N PRO A 271 77.12 2.44 -25.02
CA PRO A 271 78.57 2.50 -24.96
C PRO A 271 79.05 3.94 -25.20
N PRO A 272 80.15 4.38 -24.55
CA PRO A 272 80.67 5.73 -24.74
C PRO A 272 80.99 5.97 -26.22
N PRO A 273 80.70 7.17 -26.76
CA PRO A 273 81.10 7.50 -28.12
C PRO A 273 82.63 7.39 -28.20
N GLN A 274 83.13 6.48 -29.05
CA GLN A 274 84.56 6.34 -29.29
C GLN A 274 85.07 7.60 -30.02
N PRO A 275 86.23 8.13 -29.61
CA PRO A 275 86.82 9.35 -30.19
C PRO A 275 87.33 9.13 -31.61
#